data_AF-A0A401TLW4-F1
#
_entry.id   AF-A0A401TLW4-F1
#
_cell.length_a   1.000
_cell.length_b   1.000
_cell.length_c   1.000
_cell.angle_alpha   90.00
_cell.angle_beta   90.00
_cell.angle_gamma   90.00
#
_symmetry.space_group_name_H-M   'P 1'
#
loop_
_entity.id
_entity.type
_entity.pdbx_description
1 polymer ?
#
loop_
_entity_poly.entity_id
_entity_poly.type
_entity_poly.pdbx_seq_one_letter_code
_entity_poly.pdbx_strand_id
1 'polypeptide(L)'
;VDCWYVDEVGGRSSFPSSIVQEPAVLLLRHVPYGEGEEPEIPADLALPSELKPGRFFAVRDPSRITAHPGFGKAGDPREKLHCEINKYGPQDSSVVWATHLTEDEKTPAYQSSSWFCSFLRTFDHSFSVASLHRVTSGPREAGDPSPIETSGTSGVVT
;
A
#
# COMPACT_ATOMS: atom_id res chain seq x y z
N VAL A 1 3.27 -9.66 4.54
CA VAL A 1 2.76 -9.10 5.81
C VAL A 1 1.25 -9.16 5.76
N ASP A 2 0.62 -9.64 6.84
CA ASP A 2 -0.84 -9.67 6.95
C ASP A 2 -1.36 -8.27 7.27
N CYS A 3 -2.35 -7.81 6.51
CA CYS A 3 -2.86 -6.46 6.55
C CYS A 3 -4.38 -6.45 6.59
N TRP A 4 -4.95 -5.33 7.03
CA TRP A 4 -6.35 -5.03 6.84
C TRP A 4 -6.52 -4.09 5.66
N TYR A 5 -7.26 -4.51 4.64
CA TYR A 5 -7.76 -3.61 3.62
C TYR A 5 -9.02 -2.94 4.14
N VAL A 6 -8.99 -1.61 4.19
CA VAL A 6 -10.06 -0.78 4.75
C VAL A 6 -10.66 0.05 3.63
N ASP A 7 -11.99 -0.03 3.51
CA ASP A 7 -12.77 0.72 2.53
C ASP A 7 -13.87 1.50 3.25
N GLU A 8 -13.89 2.79 3.02
CA GLU A 8 -14.91 3.68 3.54
C GLU A 8 -16.06 3.76 2.54
N VAL A 9 -17.24 3.25 2.91
CA VAL A 9 -18.39 3.12 2.01
C VAL A 9 -19.53 4.04 2.42
N GLY A 10 -19.96 4.86 1.46
CA GLY A 10 -21.15 5.70 1.54
C GLY A 10 -20.99 6.92 2.45
N GLY A 11 -21.82 7.94 2.23
CA GLY A 11 -21.84 9.19 2.99
C GLY A 11 -22.49 10.29 2.15
N ARG A 12 -23.56 10.92 2.67
CA ARG A 12 -24.18 12.10 2.03
C ARG A 12 -23.51 13.42 2.43
N SER A 13 -22.54 13.35 3.34
CA SER A 13 -21.72 14.45 3.85
C SER A 13 -20.26 13.97 3.97
N SER A 14 -19.34 14.84 4.39
CA SER A 14 -17.89 14.62 4.51
C SER A 14 -17.44 13.49 5.45
N PHE A 15 -18.33 12.58 5.86
CA PHE A 15 -18.02 11.45 6.74
C PHE A 15 -18.57 10.13 6.17
N PRO A 16 -17.81 9.03 6.31
CA PRO A 16 -18.25 7.73 5.85
C PRO A 16 -19.39 7.17 6.70
N SER A 17 -20.34 6.47 6.06
CA SER A 17 -21.49 5.84 6.72
C SER A 17 -21.20 4.44 7.24
N SER A 18 -20.19 3.78 6.69
CA SER A 18 -19.72 2.46 7.12
C SER A 18 -18.25 2.27 6.75
N ILE A 19 -17.56 1.46 7.53
CA ILE A 19 -16.18 1.04 7.27
C ILE A 19 -16.20 -0.46 7.08
N VAL A 20 -15.67 -0.93 5.95
CA VAL A 20 -15.51 -2.35 5.65
C VAL A 20 -14.03 -2.70 5.82
N GLN A 21 -13.76 -3.77 6.57
CA GLN A 21 -12.40 -4.30 6.74
C GLN A 21 -12.33 -5.72 6.19
N GLU A 22 -11.32 -5.99 5.38
CA GLU A 22 -11.08 -7.28 4.75
C GLU A 22 -9.64 -7.73 4.92
N PRO A 23 -9.36 -9.03 5.10
CA PRO A 23 -8.00 -9.53 5.10
C PRO A 23 -7.29 -9.22 3.78
N ALA A 24 -6.05 -8.76 3.89
CA ALA A 24 -5.17 -8.46 2.77
C ALA A 24 -3.73 -8.86 3.08
N VAL A 25 -2.90 -8.94 2.04
CA VAL A 25 -1.48 -9.24 2.15
C VAL A 25 -0.68 -8.18 1.42
N LEU A 26 0.31 -7.61 2.11
CA LEU A 26 1.32 -6.73 1.55
C LEU A 26 2.67 -7.46 1.47
N LEU A 27 3.16 -7.70 0.26
CA LEU A 27 4.48 -8.26 0.02
C LEU A 27 5.50 -7.12 -0.06
N LEU A 28 6.33 -7.04 0.99
CA LEU A 28 7.37 -6.04 1.13
C LEU A 28 8.63 -6.51 0.41
N ARG A 29 9.06 -5.79 -0.63
CA ARG A 29 10.23 -6.15 -1.42
C ARG A 29 11.06 -4.93 -1.76
N HIS A 30 12.36 -5.02 -1.48
CA HIS A 30 13.32 -4.04 -1.96
C HIS A 30 13.68 -4.37 -3.41
N VAL A 31 13.31 -3.47 -4.32
CA VAL A 31 13.61 -3.61 -5.76
C VAL A 31 14.33 -2.34 -6.22
N PRO A 32 15.67 -2.36 -6.31
CA PRO A 32 16.46 -1.17 -6.61
C PRO A 32 16.12 -0.58 -8.00
N TYR A 33 16.45 0.71 -8.19
CA TYR A 33 16.44 1.33 -9.50
C TYR A 33 17.60 0.77 -10.35
N GLY A 34 17.29 0.21 -11.52
CA GLY A 34 18.28 -0.29 -12.48
C GLY A 34 17.69 -1.34 -13.44
N GLU A 35 18.45 -1.66 -14.49
CA GLU A 35 18.19 -2.82 -15.36
C GLU A 35 18.65 -4.09 -14.64
N GLY A 36 17.69 -4.80 -14.05
CA GLY A 36 17.88 -6.12 -13.47
C GLY A 36 16.53 -6.82 -13.41
N GLU A 37 16.52 -8.15 -13.50
CA GLU A 37 15.27 -8.89 -13.32
C GLU A 37 14.70 -8.59 -11.94
N GLU A 38 13.44 -8.19 -11.92
CA GLU A 38 12.69 -8.09 -10.69
C GLU A 38 12.59 -9.49 -10.10
N PRO A 39 12.91 -9.69 -8.81
CA PRO A 39 12.84 -11.02 -8.22
C PRO A 39 11.47 -11.66 -8.48
N GLU A 40 11.42 -12.93 -8.81
CA GLU A 40 10.12 -13.60 -8.91
C GLU A 40 9.47 -13.69 -7.53
N ILE A 41 8.14 -13.65 -7.50
CA ILE A 41 7.42 -13.92 -6.27
C ILE A 41 7.53 -15.42 -6.00
N PRO A 42 7.98 -15.83 -4.80
CA PRO A 42 8.12 -17.25 -4.49
C PRO A 42 6.79 -17.97 -4.71
N ALA A 43 6.80 -19.03 -5.53
CA ALA A 43 5.60 -19.80 -5.84
C ALA A 43 5.00 -20.51 -4.60
N ASP A 44 5.82 -20.69 -3.56
CA ASP A 44 5.47 -21.29 -2.27
C ASP A 44 5.07 -20.25 -1.21
N LEU A 45 4.87 -18.98 -1.59
CA LEU A 45 4.41 -17.95 -0.67
C LEU A 45 3.04 -18.35 -0.09
N ALA A 46 3.03 -18.65 1.22
CA ALA A 46 1.82 -19.01 1.94
C ALA A 46 0.88 -17.80 2.05
N LEU A 47 -0.13 -17.74 1.19
CA LEU A 47 -1.22 -16.77 1.28
C LEU A 47 -2.36 -17.31 2.18
N PRO A 48 -3.04 -16.45 2.95
CA PRO A 48 -4.22 -16.86 3.72
C PRO A 48 -5.31 -17.44 2.81
N SER A 49 -5.96 -18.52 3.25
CA SER A 49 -7.06 -19.17 2.51
C SER A 49 -8.28 -18.26 2.30
N GLU A 50 -8.48 -17.29 3.20
CA GLU A 50 -9.60 -16.35 3.14
C GLU A 50 -9.31 -15.12 2.26
N LEU A 51 -8.13 -15.05 1.62
CA LEU A 51 -7.71 -13.89 0.86
C LEU A 51 -8.58 -13.73 -0.39
N LYS A 52 -9.34 -12.63 -0.45
CA LYS A 52 -10.17 -12.32 -1.62
C LYS A 52 -9.30 -11.88 -2.81
N PRO A 53 -9.76 -12.11 -4.06
CA PRO A 53 -9.10 -11.55 -5.25
C PRO A 53 -8.92 -10.03 -5.13
N GLY A 54 -7.76 -9.53 -5.56
CA GLY A 54 -7.42 -8.11 -5.44
C GLY A 54 -7.14 -7.64 -4.00
N ARG A 55 -6.80 -8.56 -3.08
CA ARG A 55 -6.30 -8.24 -1.72
C ARG A 55 -4.84 -8.64 -1.50
N PHE A 56 -4.16 -9.08 -2.56
CA PHE A 56 -2.73 -9.32 -2.55
C PHE A 56 -2.01 -8.16 -3.23
N PHE A 57 -1.11 -7.47 -2.55
CA PHE A 57 -0.39 -6.30 -3.04
C PHE A 57 1.11 -6.58 -3.03
N ALA A 58 1.76 -6.49 -4.19
CA ALA A 58 3.21 -6.58 -4.32
C ALA A 58 3.77 -5.17 -4.48
N VAL A 59 4.54 -4.71 -3.49
CA VAL A 59 5.09 -3.37 -3.46
C VAL A 59 6.51 -3.37 -3.98
N ARG A 60 6.75 -2.53 -4.98
CA ARG A 60 8.10 -2.21 -5.46
C ARG A 60 8.69 -1.05 -4.66
N ASP A 61 9.58 -1.36 -3.72
CA ASP A 61 10.21 -0.36 -2.87
C ASP A 61 11.70 -0.14 -3.20
N PRO A 62 12.02 0.83 -4.09
CA PRO A 62 13.40 1.16 -4.41
C PRO A 62 14.14 1.87 -3.26
N SER A 63 13.40 2.48 -2.34
CA SER A 63 13.96 3.25 -1.22
C SER A 63 14.25 2.43 0.03
N ARG A 64 13.76 1.17 0.08
CA ARG A 64 13.80 0.27 1.24
C ARG A 64 13.11 0.84 2.50
N ILE A 65 12.22 1.83 2.34
CA ILE A 65 11.48 2.41 3.46
C ILE A 65 10.40 1.44 3.98
N THR A 66 9.60 0.87 3.08
CA THR A 66 8.58 -0.14 3.42
C THR A 66 9.16 -1.54 3.60
N ALA A 67 10.23 -1.88 2.88
CA ALA A 67 11.00 -3.12 3.04
C ALA A 67 12.08 -3.02 4.13
N HIS A 68 11.86 -2.16 5.14
CA HIS A 68 12.79 -1.98 6.25
C HIS A 68 12.90 -3.28 7.09
N PRO A 69 14.10 -3.68 7.54
CA PRO A 69 14.28 -4.91 8.31
C PRO A 69 13.44 -5.01 9.59
N GLY A 70 13.06 -3.87 10.19
CA GLY A 70 12.19 -3.80 11.37
C GLY A 70 10.77 -4.32 11.13
N PHE A 71 10.32 -4.42 9.87
CA PHE A 71 9.05 -5.06 9.49
C PHE A 71 9.21 -6.51 9.02
N GLY A 72 10.41 -7.09 9.17
CA GLY A 72 10.68 -8.49 8.89
C GLY A 72 9.87 -9.42 9.80
N LYS A 73 9.96 -10.74 9.56
CA LYS A 73 9.33 -11.74 10.42
C LYS A 73 9.82 -11.55 11.86
N ALA A 74 8.90 -11.25 12.77
CA ALA A 74 9.19 -11.21 14.19
C ALA A 74 9.65 -12.59 14.68
N GLY A 75 10.55 -12.59 15.67
CA GLY A 75 10.98 -13.83 16.32
C GLY A 75 9.88 -14.50 17.13
N ASP A 76 8.95 -13.71 17.68
CA ASP A 76 7.76 -14.19 18.39
C ASP A 76 6.49 -14.05 17.50
N PRO A 77 5.74 -15.13 17.25
CA PRO A 77 4.45 -15.09 16.56
C PRO A 77 3.38 -14.17 17.17
N ARG A 78 3.55 -13.77 18.45
CA ARG A 78 2.67 -12.81 19.15
C ARG A 78 3.00 -11.36 18.80
N GLU A 79 4.22 -11.07 18.36
CA GLU A 79 4.67 -9.74 17.97
C GLU A 79 4.28 -9.45 16.51
N LYS A 80 2.97 -9.35 16.27
CA LYS A 80 2.46 -8.99 14.95
C LYS A 80 2.53 -7.50 14.74
N LEU A 81 3.19 -7.08 13.65
CA LEU A 81 3.16 -5.70 13.20
C LEU A 81 1.73 -5.33 12.74
N HIS A 82 1.38 -4.06 12.92
CA HIS A 82 0.11 -3.53 12.45
C HIS A 82 0.26 -3.08 10.99
N CYS A 83 -0.64 -3.54 10.12
CA CYS A 83 -0.67 -3.15 8.71
C CYS A 83 -2.10 -2.83 8.25
N GLU A 84 -2.26 -1.68 7.61
CA GLU A 84 -3.51 -1.21 7.02
C GLU A 84 -3.29 -0.75 5.57
N ILE A 85 -4.25 -1.02 4.69
CA ILE A 85 -4.24 -0.60 3.28
C ILE A 85 -5.56 0.13 3.01
N ASN A 86 -5.49 1.34 2.46
CA ASN A 86 -6.67 2.11 2.08
C ASN A 86 -6.59 2.55 0.61
N LYS A 87 -7.75 2.74 -0.03
CA LYS A 87 -7.79 3.45 -1.32
C LYS A 87 -7.28 4.88 -1.12
N TYR A 88 -6.53 5.37 -2.11
CA TYR A 88 -6.06 6.74 -2.12
C TYR A 88 -6.44 7.41 -3.43
N GLY A 89 -7.03 8.60 -3.33
CA GLY A 89 -7.19 9.51 -4.44
C GLY A 89 -6.23 10.68 -4.24
N PRO A 90 -5.21 10.87 -5.09
CA PRO A 90 -4.38 12.06 -4.99
C PRO A 90 -5.27 13.31 -5.13
N GLN A 91 -5.11 14.25 -4.21
CA GLN A 91 -5.86 15.50 -4.14
C GLN A 91 -4.94 16.61 -3.67
N ASP A 92 -5.29 17.84 -4.04
CA ASP A 92 -4.53 19.01 -3.63
C ASP A 92 -4.66 19.24 -2.12
N SER A 93 -3.64 19.87 -1.56
CA SER A 93 -3.62 20.18 -0.14
C SER A 93 -4.61 21.31 0.18
N SER A 94 -5.35 21.17 1.28
CA SER A 94 -6.30 22.20 1.73
C SER A 94 -5.65 23.35 2.51
N VAL A 95 -4.36 23.23 2.84
CA VAL A 95 -3.64 24.24 3.63
C VAL A 95 -2.93 25.25 2.74
N VAL A 96 -3.14 26.54 3.04
CA VAL A 96 -2.70 27.68 2.22
C VAL A 96 -1.20 27.68 1.94
N TRP A 97 -0.36 27.27 2.90
CA TRP A 97 1.09 27.28 2.69
C TRP A 97 1.56 26.26 1.63
N ALA A 98 0.76 25.22 1.35
CA ALA A 98 1.10 24.16 0.41
C ALA A 98 0.54 24.40 -0.99
N THR A 99 -0.27 25.45 -1.22
CA THR A 99 -0.88 25.72 -2.53
C THR A 99 0.16 25.99 -3.60
N HIS A 100 1.33 26.51 -3.21
CA HIS A 100 2.46 26.74 -4.11
C HIS A 100 3.07 25.45 -4.69
N LEU A 101 2.74 24.27 -4.14
CA LEU A 101 3.18 22.98 -4.68
C LEU A 101 2.35 22.51 -5.89
N THR A 102 1.22 23.16 -6.16
CA THR A 102 0.26 22.78 -7.23
C THR A 102 -0.16 23.97 -8.09
N GLU A 103 0.67 25.04 -8.19
CA GLU A 103 0.32 26.29 -8.89
C GLU A 103 -0.01 26.13 -10.38
N ASP A 104 0.49 25.07 -11.02
CA ASP A 104 0.24 24.82 -12.43
C ASP A 104 -1.25 24.50 -12.72
N GLU A 105 -2.08 24.30 -11.68
CA GLU A 105 -3.51 23.94 -11.72
C GLU A 105 -3.83 22.75 -12.66
N LYS A 106 -2.80 21.98 -12.99
CA LYS A 106 -2.86 20.82 -13.87
C LYS A 106 -2.82 19.57 -13.03
N THR A 107 -3.90 18.79 -13.09
CA THR A 107 -3.93 17.39 -12.68
C THR A 107 -2.79 16.64 -13.39
N PRO A 108 -1.75 16.17 -12.67
CA PRO A 108 -0.67 15.43 -13.32
C PRO A 108 -1.20 14.15 -13.95
N ALA A 109 -0.67 13.75 -15.11
CA ALA A 109 -1.18 12.61 -15.87
C ALA A 109 -1.23 11.29 -15.06
N TYR A 110 -0.33 11.13 -14.06
CA TYR A 110 -0.30 9.97 -13.17
C TYR A 110 -1.48 9.88 -12.20
N GLN A 111 -2.24 10.95 -12.01
CA GLN A 111 -3.42 11.00 -11.15
C GLN A 111 -4.60 10.19 -11.71
N SER A 112 -4.57 9.86 -13.01
CA SER A 112 -5.55 8.98 -13.66
C SER A 112 -5.37 7.49 -13.34
N SER A 113 -4.23 7.11 -12.76
CA SER A 113 -3.97 5.73 -12.31
C SER A 113 -4.70 5.43 -11.00
N SER A 114 -4.87 4.14 -10.67
CA SER A 114 -5.34 3.74 -9.34
C SER A 114 -4.21 3.84 -8.31
N TRP A 115 -4.53 4.32 -7.12
CA TRP A 115 -3.58 4.45 -6.01
C TRP A 115 -4.14 3.84 -4.74
N PHE A 116 -3.24 3.40 -3.86
CA PHE A 116 -3.56 3.04 -2.49
C PHE A 116 -2.49 3.58 -1.55
N CYS A 117 -2.83 3.72 -0.28
CA CYS A 117 -1.86 3.95 0.77
C CYS A 117 -1.73 2.71 1.65
N SER A 118 -0.53 2.49 2.19
CA SER A 118 -0.29 1.48 3.22
C SER A 118 0.27 2.15 4.46
N PHE A 119 -0.18 1.68 5.62
CA PHE A 119 0.38 2.04 6.91
C PHE A 119 0.95 0.80 7.58
N LEU A 120 2.21 0.85 7.99
CA LEU A 120 2.93 -0.21 8.69
C LEU A 120 3.41 0.35 10.03
N ARG A 121 3.23 -0.40 11.11
CA ARG A 121 3.77 -0.04 12.43
C ARG A 121 4.26 -1.28 13.16
N THR A 122 5.45 -1.20 13.75
CA THR A 122 5.98 -2.28 14.58
C THR A 122 5.12 -2.53 15.81
N PHE A 123 5.16 -3.74 16.35
CA PHE A 123 4.35 -4.14 17.51
C PHE A 123 4.64 -3.27 18.76
N ASP A 124 5.90 -2.90 18.96
CA ASP A 124 6.37 -2.04 20.05
C ASP A 124 6.15 -0.54 19.80
N HIS A 125 5.54 -0.17 18.66
CA HIS A 125 5.31 1.20 18.23
C HIS A 125 6.59 2.05 18.04
N SER A 126 7.77 1.43 18.00
CA SER A 126 9.05 2.16 17.83
C SER A 126 9.27 2.69 16.42
N PHE A 127 8.59 2.13 15.43
CA PHE A 127 8.78 2.49 14.02
C PHE A 127 7.47 2.39 13.23
N SER A 128 7.17 3.42 12.44
CA SER A 128 6.02 3.42 11.55
C SER A 128 6.31 4.06 10.19
N VAL A 129 5.61 3.55 9.18
CA VAL A 129 5.74 4.00 7.80
C VAL A 129 4.36 4.13 7.18
N ALA A 130 4.03 5.31 6.68
CA ALA A 130 2.92 5.52 5.75
C ALA A 130 3.49 5.62 4.34
N SER A 131 2.90 4.96 3.36
CA SER A 131 3.40 5.01 1.98
C SER A 131 2.29 5.06 0.95
N LEU A 132 2.53 5.79 -0.13
CA LEU A 132 1.66 5.88 -1.29
C LEU A 132 2.19 5.01 -2.42
N HIS A 133 1.29 4.28 -3.06
CA HIS A 133 1.60 3.31 -4.10
C HIS A 133 0.72 3.55 -5.32
N ARG A 134 1.35 3.65 -6.50
CA ARG A 134 0.63 3.66 -7.77
C ARG A 134 0.48 2.24 -8.29
N VAL A 135 -0.74 1.84 -8.59
CA VAL A 135 -1.03 0.54 -9.21
C VAL A 135 -0.62 0.56 -10.68
N THR A 136 0.11 -0.45 -11.11
CA THR A 136 0.53 -0.63 -12.52
C THR A 136 -0.04 -1.88 -13.18
N SER A 137 -0.52 -2.84 -12.40
CA SER A 137 -1.28 -3.97 -12.95
C SER A 137 -2.66 -3.52 -13.42
N GLY A 138 -3.15 -4.11 -14.51
CA GLY A 138 -4.52 -3.90 -14.97
C GLY A 138 -5.58 -4.42 -13.98
N PRO A 139 -6.87 -4.13 -14.24
CA PRO A 139 -7.97 -4.67 -13.44
C PRO A 139 -7.89 -6.20 -13.38
N ARG A 140 -8.11 -6.77 -12.19
CA ARG A 140 -8.09 -8.22 -12.00
C ARG A 140 -9.46 -8.80 -12.33
N GLU A 141 -9.46 -9.88 -13.12
CA GLU A 141 -10.66 -10.68 -13.31
C GLU A 141 -11.08 -11.34 -11.99
N ALA A 142 -12.38 -11.62 -11.87
CA ALA A 142 -12.90 -12.28 -10.68
C ALA A 142 -12.26 -13.68 -10.52
N GLY A 143 -11.49 -13.85 -9.44
CA GLY A 143 -10.83 -15.11 -9.13
C GLY A 143 -9.34 -15.19 -9.48
N ASP A 144 -8.74 -14.14 -10.07
CA ASP A 144 -7.29 -14.09 -10.28
C ASP A 144 -6.56 -13.87 -8.92
N PRO A 145 -5.72 -14.82 -8.46
CA PRO A 145 -4.97 -14.70 -7.20
C PRO A 145 -3.68 -13.88 -7.35
N SER A 146 -3.34 -13.43 -8.56
CA SER A 146 -2.13 -12.67 -8.82
C SER A 146 -2.10 -11.36 -8.04
N PRO A 147 -0.92 -10.90 -7.59
CA PRO A 147 -0.79 -9.66 -6.86
C PRO A 147 -1.12 -8.44 -7.70
N ILE A 148 -1.58 -7.39 -7.03
CA ILE A 148 -1.61 -6.03 -7.55
C ILE A 148 -0.18 -5.49 -7.51
N GLU A 149 0.37 -5.18 -8.67
CA GLU A 149 1.73 -4.66 -8.82
C GLU A 149 1.74 -3.15 -8.73
N THR A 150 2.81 -2.59 -8.16
CA THR A 150 2.96 -1.14 -8.00
C THR A 150 4.23 -0.59 -8.61
N SER A 151 4.20 0.69 -9.02
CA SER A 151 5.40 1.42 -9.41
C SER A 151 5.82 2.39 -8.31
N GLY A 152 6.87 2.03 -7.58
CA GLY A 152 7.54 2.91 -6.64
C GLY A 152 6.70 3.25 -5.40
N THR A 153 7.42 3.61 -4.35
CA THR A 153 6.90 4.00 -3.05
C THR A 153 7.31 5.44 -2.76
N SER A 154 6.37 6.25 -2.28
CA SER A 154 6.70 7.49 -1.57
C SER A 154 6.29 7.30 -0.13
N GLY A 155 7.27 7.20 0.77
CA GLY A 155 7.08 6.85 2.17
C GLY A 155 7.41 8.00 3.12
N VAL A 156 6.60 8.16 4.16
CA VAL A 156 6.87 9.02 5.30
C VAL A 156 7.14 8.12 6.50
N VAL A 157 8.26 8.37 7.18
CA VAL A 157 8.69 7.67 8.39
C VAL A 157 8.38 8.53 9.61
N THR A 158 7.76 7.94 10.62
CA THR A 158 7.44 8.57 11.90
C THR A 158 7.78 7.68 13.08
#